data_AF-F2LAC1-F1
#
_entry.id   AF-F2LAC1-F1
#
_cell.length_a   1.000
_cell.length_b   1.000
_cell.length_c   1.000
_cell.angle_alpha   90.00
_cell.angle_beta   90.00
_cell.angle_gamma   90.00
#
_symmetry.space_group_name_H-M   'P 1'
#
loop_
_entity.id
_entity.type
_entity.pdbx_description
1 polymer ?
#
loop_
_entity_poly.entity_id
_entity_poly.type
_entity_poly.pdbx_seq_one_letter_code
_entity_poly.pdbx_strand_id
1 'polypeptide(L)'
;MNKRSAREILADKLSALMDAHPILNTQGKLAARAGLAQRTVGRMKKNEADPQLGHVEAVATALGVPLIDLISEEQSQGSTLHYDMDAVRRLSEEDKKKIESYIEFVVSASGTARSQTEEALNFSERIPATPAQADAVRRVAQQPLSNKTLSIHENQSHANEGKRRHR
;
A
#
# COMPACT_ATOMS: atom_id res chain seq x y z
N MET A 1 -8.90 24.48 5.97
CA MET A 1 -9.64 23.98 4.80
C MET A 1 -11.05 23.64 5.28
N ASN A 2 -12.08 24.29 4.75
CA ASN A 2 -13.46 23.98 5.13
C ASN A 2 -13.84 22.65 4.47
N LYS A 3 -14.15 21.65 5.29
CA LYS A 3 -14.61 20.34 4.83
C LYS A 3 -16.00 20.52 4.21
N ARG A 4 -16.16 20.21 2.92
CA ARG A 4 -17.47 20.24 2.28
C ARG A 4 -18.39 19.21 2.92
N SER A 5 -19.66 19.57 3.08
CA SER A 5 -20.65 18.62 3.56
C SER A 5 -20.95 17.57 2.49
N ALA A 6 -21.29 16.34 2.90
CA ALA A 6 -21.64 15.25 1.98
C ALA A 6 -22.79 15.64 1.02
N ARG A 7 -23.69 16.51 1.48
CA ARG A 7 -24.82 17.04 0.71
C ARG A 7 -24.37 17.97 -0.42
N GLU A 8 -23.39 18.83 -0.17
CA GLU A 8 -22.78 19.69 -1.19
C GLU A 8 -22.05 18.87 -2.25
N ILE A 9 -21.24 17.89 -1.80
CA ILE A 9 -20.52 16.97 -2.68
C ILE A 9 -21.50 16.22 -3.59
N LEU A 10 -22.58 15.69 -3.00
CA LEU A 10 -23.64 15.02 -3.73
C LEU A 10 -24.26 15.91 -4.79
N ALA A 11 -24.63 17.14 -4.44
CA ALA A 11 -25.27 18.08 -5.37
C ALA A 11 -24.38 18.39 -6.58
N ASP A 12 -23.09 18.65 -6.32
CA ASP A 12 -22.10 18.97 -7.36
C ASP A 12 -21.84 17.77 -8.27
N LYS A 13 -21.56 16.59 -7.67
CA LYS A 13 -21.29 15.37 -8.43
C LYS A 13 -22.51 14.90 -9.22
N LEU A 14 -23.70 14.99 -8.63
CA LEU A 14 -24.94 14.67 -9.32
C LEU A 14 -25.15 15.57 -10.54
N SER A 15 -24.84 16.86 -10.42
CA SER A 15 -24.93 17.80 -11.54
C SER A 15 -23.95 17.41 -12.66
N ALA A 16 -22.68 17.21 -12.31
CA ALA A 16 -21.65 16.82 -13.29
C ALA A 16 -21.96 15.48 -13.98
N LEU A 17 -22.41 14.47 -13.23
CA LEU A 17 -22.76 13.17 -13.77
C LEU A 17 -23.98 13.25 -14.69
N MET A 18 -25.00 14.03 -14.33
CA MET A 18 -26.14 14.23 -15.22
C MET A 18 -25.73 14.94 -16.51
N ASP A 19 -24.92 15.98 -16.44
CA ASP A 19 -24.48 16.74 -17.61
C ASP A 19 -23.61 15.89 -18.55
N ALA A 20 -22.80 14.98 -18.00
CA ALA A 20 -21.98 14.03 -18.77
C ALA A 20 -22.77 12.82 -19.30
N HIS A 21 -23.91 12.46 -18.68
CA HIS A 21 -24.62 11.23 -19.02
C HIS A 21 -25.46 11.42 -20.30
N PRO A 22 -25.26 10.60 -21.35
CA PRO A 22 -25.90 10.79 -22.67
C PRO A 22 -27.43 10.72 -22.63
N ILE A 23 -27.98 9.85 -21.77
CA ILE A 23 -29.43 9.59 -21.68
C ILE A 23 -30.08 10.29 -20.48
N LEU A 24 -29.44 10.29 -19.30
CA LEU A 24 -30.01 10.76 -18.02
C LEU A 24 -29.69 12.22 -17.70
N ASN A 25 -29.62 13.05 -18.74
CA ASN A 25 -29.25 14.46 -18.67
C ASN A 25 -30.30 15.40 -18.08
N THR A 26 -31.42 14.89 -17.57
CA THR A 26 -32.49 15.72 -17.00
C THR A 26 -33.04 15.08 -15.72
N GLN A 27 -33.52 15.92 -14.81
CA GLN A 27 -34.07 15.47 -13.52
C GLN A 27 -35.23 14.49 -13.71
N GLY A 28 -36.09 14.72 -14.70
CA GLY A 28 -37.23 13.84 -15.00
C GLY A 28 -36.80 12.45 -15.46
N LYS A 29 -35.81 12.36 -16.36
CA LYS A 29 -35.30 11.06 -16.85
C LYS A 29 -34.58 10.29 -15.75
N LEU A 30 -33.76 10.98 -14.95
CA LEU A 30 -33.08 10.35 -13.83
C LEU A 30 -34.07 9.87 -12.76
N ALA A 31 -35.05 10.69 -12.42
CA ALA A 31 -36.10 10.34 -11.46
C ALA A 31 -36.93 9.13 -11.91
N ALA A 32 -37.32 9.09 -13.19
CA ALA A 32 -38.04 7.96 -13.77
C ALA A 32 -37.23 6.65 -13.69
N ARG A 33 -35.92 6.71 -13.96
CA ARG A 33 -35.04 5.54 -13.88
C ARG A 33 -34.74 5.12 -12.44
N ALA A 34 -34.63 6.07 -11.51
CA ALA A 34 -34.39 5.81 -10.10
C ALA A 34 -35.66 5.42 -9.32
N GLY A 35 -36.85 5.47 -9.95
CA GLY A 35 -38.12 5.24 -9.25
C GLY A 35 -38.46 6.31 -8.22
N LEU A 36 -37.96 7.54 -8.40
CA LEU A 36 -38.14 8.66 -7.48
C LEU A 36 -39.02 9.75 -8.09
N ALA A 37 -39.58 10.62 -7.24
CA ALA A 37 -40.22 11.84 -7.72
C ALA A 37 -39.17 12.83 -8.25
N GLN A 38 -39.48 13.51 -9.37
CA GLN A 38 -38.59 14.52 -9.96
C GLN A 38 -38.20 15.62 -8.96
N ARG A 39 -39.14 16.04 -8.10
CA ARG A 39 -38.88 17.02 -7.03
C ARG A 39 -37.81 16.54 -6.05
N THR A 40 -37.74 15.25 -5.75
CA THR A 40 -36.72 14.68 -4.85
C THR A 40 -35.32 14.85 -5.46
N VAL A 41 -35.16 14.47 -6.73
CA VAL A 41 -33.90 14.66 -7.48
C VAL A 41 -33.54 16.14 -7.59
N GLY A 42 -34.53 17.01 -7.81
CA GLY A 42 -34.33 18.46 -7.85
C GLY A 42 -33.81 19.04 -6.53
N ARG A 43 -34.37 18.62 -5.39
CA ARG A 43 -33.93 19.07 -4.05
C ARG A 43 -32.52 18.57 -3.71
N MET A 44 -32.18 17.35 -4.15
CA MET A 44 -30.82 16.81 -4.05
C MET A 44 -29.82 17.65 -4.85
N LYS A 45 -30.14 17.91 -6.13
CA LYS A 45 -29.28 18.71 -7.03
C LYS A 45 -29.07 20.14 -6.53
N LYS A 46 -30.08 20.74 -5.89
CA LYS A 46 -30.02 22.11 -5.37
C LYS A 46 -29.46 22.23 -3.96
N ASN A 47 -29.06 21.12 -3.33
CA ASN A 47 -28.59 21.15 -1.95
C ASN A 47 -29.64 21.80 -1.01
N GLU A 48 -30.92 21.45 -1.15
CA GLU A 48 -32.04 22.06 -0.40
C GLU A 48 -32.57 21.14 0.72
N ALA A 49 -32.24 19.85 0.68
CA ALA A 49 -32.71 18.86 1.65
C ALA A 49 -31.65 17.79 1.86
N ASP A 50 -31.62 17.20 3.05
CA ASP A 50 -30.86 15.98 3.31
C ASP A 50 -31.61 14.78 2.69
N PRO A 51 -31.08 14.16 1.64
CA PRO A 51 -31.71 12.99 1.07
C PRO A 51 -31.51 11.79 1.99
N GLN A 52 -32.55 10.98 2.10
CA GLN A 52 -32.43 9.66 2.71
C GLN A 52 -31.44 8.83 1.92
N LEU A 53 -30.64 8.02 2.61
CA LEU A 53 -29.60 7.19 2.01
C LEU A 53 -30.15 6.32 0.86
N GLY A 54 -31.34 5.74 1.03
CA GLY A 54 -32.00 4.94 -0.02
C GLY A 54 -32.34 5.72 -1.30
N HIS A 55 -32.61 7.03 -1.21
CA HIS A 55 -32.78 7.87 -2.40
C HIS A 55 -31.45 8.13 -3.10
N VAL A 56 -30.37 8.31 -2.33
CA VAL A 56 -29.03 8.47 -2.89
C VAL A 56 -28.58 7.19 -3.59
N GLU A 57 -28.84 6.03 -2.98
CA GLU A 57 -28.56 4.72 -3.55
C GLU A 57 -29.33 4.49 -4.86
N ALA A 58 -30.64 4.77 -4.87
CA ALA A 58 -31.45 4.64 -6.09
C ALA A 58 -30.94 5.51 -7.25
N VAL A 59 -30.49 6.74 -6.94
CA VAL A 59 -29.88 7.64 -7.93
C VAL A 59 -28.52 7.12 -8.41
N ALA A 60 -27.68 6.63 -7.50
CA ALA A 60 -26.38 6.05 -7.82
C ALA A 60 -26.53 4.81 -8.73
N THR A 61 -27.45 3.90 -8.38
CA THR A 61 -27.79 2.73 -9.21
C THR A 61 -28.33 3.14 -10.58
N ALA A 62 -29.19 4.17 -10.65
CA ALA A 62 -29.71 4.67 -11.91
C ALA A 62 -28.59 5.22 -12.83
N LEU A 63 -27.61 5.92 -12.26
CA LEU A 63 -26.45 6.46 -12.97
C LEU A 63 -25.34 5.42 -13.24
N GLY A 64 -25.41 4.25 -12.58
CA GLY A 64 -24.39 3.19 -12.70
C GLY A 64 -23.08 3.53 -11.99
N VAL A 65 -23.13 4.38 -10.96
CA VAL A 65 -21.96 4.77 -10.15
C VAL A 65 -22.12 4.24 -8.73
N PRO A 66 -21.02 3.94 -8.01
CA PRO A 66 -21.13 3.50 -6.63
C PRO A 66 -21.54 4.67 -5.73
N LEU A 67 -22.32 4.37 -4.69
CA LEU A 67 -22.85 5.37 -3.74
C LEU A 67 -21.74 6.20 -3.09
N ILE A 68 -20.62 5.56 -2.73
CA ILE A 68 -19.50 6.23 -2.06
C ILE A 68 -18.89 7.31 -2.94
N ASP A 69 -18.81 7.09 -4.25
CA ASP A 69 -18.32 8.09 -5.20
C ASP A 69 -19.28 9.27 -5.32
N LEU A 70 -20.56 9.10 -5.00
CA LEU A 70 -21.55 10.17 -5.07
C LEU A 70 -21.45 11.13 -3.87
N ILE A 71 -21.09 10.62 -2.69
CA ILE A 71 -21.15 11.36 -1.41
C ILE A 71 -19.77 11.75 -0.86
N SER A 72 -18.72 11.05 -1.27
CA SER A 72 -17.36 11.34 -0.85
C SER A 72 -16.75 12.37 -1.79
N GLU A 73 -16.13 13.40 -1.22
CA GLU A 73 -15.23 14.23 -1.99
C GLU A 73 -14.10 13.29 -2.43
N GLU A 74 -13.87 13.18 -3.75
CA GLU A 74 -12.70 12.46 -4.26
C GLU A 74 -11.47 13.20 -3.74
N GLN A 75 -11.02 12.85 -2.54
CA GLN A 75 -9.65 13.06 -2.09
C GLN A 75 -8.75 12.04 -2.80
N SER A 76 -9.02 11.74 -4.06
CA SER A 76 -8.17 10.92 -4.92
C SER A 76 -7.18 11.82 -5.63
N GLN A 77 -6.48 12.63 -4.84
CA GLN A 77 -5.14 13.08 -5.18
C GLN A 77 -4.21 12.38 -4.19
N GLY A 78 -4.10 11.05 -4.31
CA GLY A 78 -2.88 10.34 -3.88
C GLY A 78 -2.95 9.25 -2.80
N SER A 79 -4.07 8.54 -2.54
CA SER A 79 -4.00 7.47 -1.51
C SER A 79 -4.95 6.27 -1.66
N THR A 80 -5.25 5.82 -2.88
CA THR A 80 -5.81 4.48 -3.06
C THR A 80 -4.71 3.59 -3.61
N LEU A 81 -4.22 2.65 -2.81
CA LEU A 81 -3.29 1.62 -3.29
C LEU A 81 -3.96 0.92 -4.49
N HIS A 82 -3.36 0.99 -5.67
CA HIS A 82 -3.85 0.26 -6.83
C HIS A 82 -3.36 -1.18 -6.73
N TYR A 83 -4.28 -2.09 -6.39
CA TYR A 83 -4.02 -3.52 -6.37
C TYR A 83 -5.23 -4.29 -6.91
N ASP A 84 -4.97 -5.47 -7.47
CA ASP A 84 -6.02 -6.38 -7.91
C ASP A 84 -6.68 -7.03 -6.70
N MET A 85 -7.90 -6.59 -6.37
CA MET A 85 -8.67 -7.10 -5.25
C MET A 85 -9.03 -8.58 -5.42
N ASP A 86 -9.25 -9.06 -6.64
CA ASP A 86 -9.57 -10.47 -6.89
C ASP A 86 -8.33 -11.35 -6.73
N ALA A 87 -7.15 -10.86 -7.11
CA ALA A 87 -5.89 -11.55 -6.85
C ALA A 87 -5.64 -11.69 -5.34
N VAL A 88 -5.83 -10.61 -4.55
CA VAL A 88 -5.63 -10.63 -3.10
C VAL A 88 -6.62 -11.56 -2.39
N ARG A 89 -7.87 -11.65 -2.87
CA ARG A 89 -8.87 -12.58 -2.31
C ARG A 89 -8.50 -14.04 -2.49
N ARG A 90 -7.75 -14.38 -3.56
CA ARG A 90 -7.30 -15.75 -3.86
C ARG A 90 -6.05 -16.16 -3.09
N LEU A 91 -5.37 -15.22 -2.42
CA LEU A 91 -4.18 -15.51 -1.64
C LEU A 91 -4.50 -16.33 -0.38
N SER A 92 -3.49 -17.07 0.08
CA SER A 92 -3.53 -17.77 1.37
C SER A 92 -3.58 -16.77 2.53
N GLU A 93 -4.06 -17.21 3.70
CA GLU A 93 -4.07 -16.37 4.90
C GLU A 93 -2.65 -15.96 5.36
N GLU A 94 -1.64 -16.78 5.05
CA GLU A 94 -0.24 -16.44 5.31
C GLU A 94 0.26 -15.30 4.44
N ASP A 95 -0.09 -15.29 3.15
CA ASP A 95 0.34 -14.24 2.22
C ASP A 95 -0.39 -12.92 2.47
N LYS A 96 -1.66 -12.97 2.89
CA LYS A 96 -2.39 -11.77 3.36
C LYS A 96 -1.71 -11.15 4.57
N LYS A 97 -1.31 -11.96 5.55
CA LYS A 97 -0.55 -11.48 6.72
C LYS A 97 0.78 -10.84 6.35
N LYS A 98 1.51 -11.39 5.37
CA LYS A 98 2.75 -10.78 4.88
C LYS A 98 2.51 -9.39 4.28
N ILE A 99 1.44 -9.24 3.49
CA ILE A 99 1.07 -7.95 2.90
C ILE A 99 0.72 -6.94 4.00
N GLU A 100 -0.07 -7.35 5.00
CA GLU A 100 -0.41 -6.51 6.15
C GLU A 100 0.84 -6.08 6.94
N SER A 101 1.73 -7.03 7.29
CA SER A 101 2.98 -6.73 7.99
C SER A 101 3.90 -5.80 7.20
N TYR A 102 3.95 -5.94 5.87
CA TYR A 102 4.75 -5.07 5.02
C TYR A 102 4.18 -3.65 4.97
N ILE A 103 2.85 -3.51 4.87
CA ILE A 103 2.18 -2.20 4.91
C ILE A 103 2.45 -1.52 6.26
N GLU A 104 2.28 -2.25 7.37
CA GLU A 104 2.57 -1.75 8.73
C GLU A 104 4.03 -1.32 8.89
N PHE A 105 4.96 -2.11 8.37
CA PHE A 105 6.38 -1.79 8.34
C PHE A 105 6.66 -0.51 7.55
N VAL A 106 6.12 -0.37 6.34
CA VAL A 106 6.32 0.82 5.48
C VAL A 106 5.73 2.07 6.13
N VAL A 107 4.55 1.97 6.75
CA VAL A 107 3.92 3.09 7.47
C VAL A 107 4.75 3.49 8.69
N SER A 108 5.27 2.52 9.45
CA SER A 108 6.12 2.78 10.63
C SER A 108 7.48 3.36 10.24
N ALA A 109 8.11 2.83 9.19
CA ALA A 109 9.37 3.32 8.66
C ALA A 109 9.23 4.75 8.09
N SER A 110 8.16 5.05 7.35
CA SER A 110 7.90 6.39 6.81
C SER A 110 7.45 7.41 7.87
N GLY A 111 6.76 6.96 8.92
CA GLY A 111 6.43 7.77 10.08
C GLY A 111 7.68 8.22 10.86
N THR A 112 8.72 7.38 10.89
CA THR A 112 10.01 7.69 11.51
C THR A 112 10.96 8.46 10.56
N ALA A 113 10.87 8.19 9.25
CA ALA A 113 11.67 8.84 8.20
C ALA A 113 11.19 10.25 7.83
N ARG A 114 10.04 10.74 8.30
CA ARG A 114 9.64 12.13 7.97
C ARG A 114 10.54 13.22 8.59
N SER A 115 11.47 12.84 9.47
CA SER A 115 12.50 13.75 9.99
C SER A 115 13.82 13.70 9.21
N GLN A 116 14.03 12.69 8.36
CA GLN A 116 15.28 12.54 7.60
C GLN A 116 14.98 11.77 6.31
N THR A 117 15.47 12.29 5.17
CA THR A 117 15.68 11.55 3.90
C THR A 117 14.71 11.89 2.75
N GLU A 118 14.80 13.12 2.22
CA GLU A 118 14.98 13.26 0.77
C GLU A 118 16.44 12.90 0.46
N GLU A 119 16.77 11.62 0.44
CA GLU A 119 18.05 11.18 -0.11
C GLU A 119 17.88 9.73 -0.54
N ALA A 120 17.83 9.54 -1.86
CA ALA A 120 17.76 8.24 -2.47
C ALA A 120 18.72 7.26 -1.78
N LEU A 121 18.20 6.10 -1.37
CA LEU A 121 18.95 4.96 -0.85
C LEU A 121 19.88 4.41 -1.94
N ASN A 122 20.92 5.16 -2.28
CA ASN A 122 22.08 4.69 -3.00
C ASN A 122 23.00 4.03 -1.98
N PHE A 123 22.77 2.75 -1.70
CA PHE A 123 23.73 1.92 -0.97
C PHE A 123 24.97 1.68 -1.85
N SER A 124 25.84 2.69 -1.94
CA SER A 124 27.18 2.58 -2.52
C SER A 124 28.17 3.38 -1.68
N GLU A 125 28.07 3.24 -0.36
CA GLU A 125 29.13 3.70 0.52
C GLU A 125 30.29 2.70 0.47
N ARG A 126 31.34 3.05 -0.29
CA ARG A 126 32.61 2.32 -0.27
C ARG A 126 33.39 2.79 0.95
N ILE A 127 33.42 1.99 2.00
CA ILE A 127 34.29 2.24 3.16
C ILE A 127 35.74 2.05 2.70
N PRO A 128 36.60 3.08 2.73
CA PRO A 128 38.00 2.94 2.36
C PRO A 128 38.69 2.01 3.36
N ALA A 129 39.53 1.11 2.86
CA ALA A 129 40.30 0.20 3.71
C ALA A 129 41.18 1.01 4.68
N THR A 130 41.19 0.61 5.95
CA THR A 130 42.09 1.20 6.94
C THR A 130 43.55 0.88 6.59
N PRO A 131 44.53 1.71 6.97
CA PRO A 131 45.94 1.49 6.65
C PRO A 131 46.46 0.11 7.11
N ALA A 132 45.99 -0.38 8.27
CA ALA A 132 46.31 -1.71 8.77
C ALA A 132 45.79 -2.84 7.86
N GLN A 133 44.59 -2.67 7.28
CA GLN A 133 44.01 -3.63 6.33
C GLN A 133 44.75 -3.60 4.98
N ALA A 134 45.13 -2.42 4.51
CA ALA A 134 45.93 -2.28 3.27
C ALA A 134 47.29 -2.99 3.40
N ASP A 135 47.96 -2.86 4.55
CA ASP A 135 49.25 -3.51 4.80
C ASP A 135 49.12 -5.03 4.99
N ALA A 136 48.01 -5.51 5.53
CA ALA A 136 47.71 -6.94 5.60
C ALA A 136 47.50 -7.54 4.20
N VAL A 137 46.72 -6.88 3.35
CA VAL A 137 46.48 -7.33 1.97
C VAL A 137 47.76 -7.35 1.16
N ARG A 138 48.63 -6.33 1.29
CA ARG A 138 49.94 -6.30 0.61
C ARG A 138 50.83 -7.48 1.02
N ARG A 139 50.86 -7.81 2.31
CA ARG A 139 51.62 -8.96 2.81
C ARG A 139 51.10 -10.29 2.29
N VAL A 140 49.78 -10.47 2.25
CA VAL A 140 49.15 -11.68 1.72
C VAL A 140 49.36 -11.81 0.21
N ALA A 141 49.24 -10.71 -0.54
CA ALA A 141 49.43 -10.71 -2.00
C ALA A 141 50.87 -11.03 -2.44
N GLN A 142 51.86 -10.74 -1.58
CA GLN A 142 53.27 -11.06 -1.83
C GLN A 142 53.68 -12.44 -1.33
N GLN A 143 52.78 -13.16 -0.65
CA GLN A 143 53.09 -14.47 -0.12
C GLN A 143 53.17 -15.49 -1.28
N PRO A 144 54.25 -16.30 -1.37
CA PRO A 144 54.35 -17.32 -2.41
C PRO A 144 53.20 -18.33 -2.22
N LEU A 145 52.55 -18.69 -3.34
CA LEU A 145 51.48 -19.69 -3.36
C LEU A 145 52.00 -20.98 -2.72
N SER A 146 51.52 -21.28 -1.52
CA SER A 146 51.89 -22.46 -0.77
C SER A 146 50.64 -23.30 -0.57
N ASN A 147 50.71 -24.58 -0.94
CA ASN A 147 49.61 -25.54 -0.76
C ASN A 147 49.41 -25.95 0.72
N LYS A 148 49.94 -25.19 1.69
CA LYS A 148 49.99 -25.57 3.10
C LYS A 148 48.68 -25.30 3.88
N THR A 149 47.68 -24.70 3.25
CA THR A 149 46.36 -24.44 3.84
C THR A 149 45.24 -25.34 3.30
N LEU A 150 45.53 -26.22 2.34
CA LEU A 150 44.59 -27.22 1.79
C LEU A 150 44.85 -28.62 2.36
N SER A 151 44.99 -28.75 3.68
CA SER A 151 44.82 -30.03 4.36
C SER A 151 43.81 -29.86 5.48
N ILE A 152 42.53 -29.78 5.12
CA ILE A 152 41.45 -30.09 6.06
C ILE A 152 41.54 -31.60 6.29
N HIS A 153 42.37 -32.02 7.24
CA HIS A 153 42.27 -33.37 7.79
C HIS A 153 41.01 -33.40 8.65
N GLU A 154 39.91 -33.78 8.03
CA GLU A 154 38.66 -34.11 8.69
C GLU A 154 38.82 -35.46 9.40
N ASN A 155 39.48 -35.47 10.56
CA ASN A 155 39.48 -36.61 11.48
C ASN A 155 38.75 -36.21 12.77
N GLN A 156 37.42 -36.15 12.69
CA GLN A 156 36.57 -36.26 13.88
C GLN A 156 36.39 -37.74 14.21
N SER A 157 37.24 -38.27 15.09
CA SER A 157 36.99 -39.55 15.74
C SER A 157 37.52 -39.53 17.17
N HIS A 158 36.80 -38.82 18.05
CA HIS A 158 36.89 -39.05 19.49
C HIS A 158 35.88 -40.15 19.86
N ALA A 159 36.35 -41.40 19.83
CA ALA A 159 35.68 -42.50 20.52
C ALA A 159 35.90 -42.35 22.02
N ASN A 160 34.80 -42.31 22.77
CA ASN A 160 34.75 -42.19 24.22
C ASN A 160 35.15 -43.53 24.87
N GLU A 161 36.38 -43.65 25.36
CA GLU A 161 36.77 -44.72 26.28
C GLU A 161 37.39 -44.13 27.56
N GLY A 162 36.54 -43.84 28.54
CA GLY A 162 36.95 -43.53 29.90
C GLY A 162 37.46 -44.79 30.61
N LYS A 163 38.77 -44.86 30.87
CA LYS A 163 39.39 -45.89 31.71
C LYS A 163 39.69 -45.35 33.12
N ARG A 164 39.08 -46.04 34.09
CA ARG A 164 39.21 -45.97 35.57
C ARG A 164 40.59 -45.53 36.09
N ARG A 165 40.61 -44.74 37.17
CA ARG A 165 41.76 -44.69 38.10
C ARG A 165 41.35 -45.15 39.50
N HIS A 166 42.08 -46.16 39.93
CA HIS A 166 42.27 -46.64 41.30
C HIS A 166 43.08 -45.60 42.09
N ARG A 167 42.66 -45.27 43.29
CA ARG A 167 43.56 -44.99 44.42
C ARG A 167 42.83 -45.28 45.72
#